data_AF-A0A021XGF8-F1
#
_entry.id   AF-A0A021XGF8-F1
#
_cell.length_a   1.000
_cell.length_b   1.000
_cell.length_c   1.000
_cell.angle_alpha   90.00
_cell.angle_beta   90.00
_cell.angle_gamma   90.00
#
_symmetry.space_group_name_H-M   'P 1'
#
loop_
_entity.id
_entity.type
_entity.pdbx_description
1 polymer ?
#
loop_
_entity_poly.entity_id
_entity_poly.type
_entity_poly.pdbx_seq_one_letter_code
_entity_poly.pdbx_strand_id
1 'polypeptide(L)'
;MPNAPVPATAGGMPKFNRSEIMKAAWAHYRRAVAYVASNPYLRGSVVRFGDCLKAEWKHAKAEAAKAKRDAAVLARIAALKSEILNLDYKPFGIRIGAERRALVVELSKLEAA
;
A
#
# COMPACT_ATOMS: atom_id res chain seq x y z
N MET A 1 5.11 -23.74 30.60
CA MET A 1 4.94 -23.39 29.17
C MET A 1 6.07 -22.44 28.80
N PRO A 2 7.11 -22.86 28.05
CA PRO A 2 8.15 -21.95 27.62
C PRO A 2 7.62 -21.07 26.47
N ASN A 3 7.55 -19.76 26.71
CA ASN A 3 7.24 -18.76 25.68
C ASN A 3 8.45 -18.63 24.73
N ALA A 4 8.43 -19.38 23.63
CA ALA A 4 9.40 -19.20 22.56
C ALA A 4 9.22 -17.79 21.94
N PRO A 5 10.25 -16.94 21.88
CA PRO A 5 10.16 -15.67 21.17
C PRO A 5 10.01 -15.97 19.67
N VAL A 6 8.88 -15.56 19.09
CA VAL A 6 8.63 -15.69 17.65
C VAL A 6 9.72 -14.91 16.91
N PRO A 7 10.52 -15.54 16.03
CA PRO A 7 11.55 -14.84 15.28
C PRO A 7 10.88 -13.81 14.35
N ALA A 8 11.15 -12.52 14.60
CA ALA A 8 10.55 -11.37 13.90
C ALA A 8 11.13 -11.14 12.48
N THR A 9 11.62 -12.19 11.83
CA THR A 9 12.32 -12.12 10.54
C THR A 9 11.77 -13.14 9.56
N ALA A 10 10.44 -13.20 9.43
CA ALA A 10 9.83 -13.73 8.21
C ALA A 10 10.01 -12.66 7.11
N GLY A 11 10.99 -12.86 6.22
CA GLY A 11 11.28 -11.97 5.10
C GLY A 11 10.02 -11.75 4.26
N GLY A 12 9.39 -10.59 4.40
CA GLY A 12 8.15 -10.25 3.70
C GLY A 12 7.19 -9.33 4.47
N MET A 13 7.35 -9.19 5.79
CA MET A 13 6.61 -8.19 6.55
C MET A 13 7.22 -6.79 6.36
N PRO A 14 6.42 -5.77 5.96
CA PRO A 14 6.87 -4.39 5.95
C PRO A 14 7.41 -4.01 7.33
N LYS A 15 8.64 -3.48 7.39
CA LYS A 15 9.20 -2.98 8.64
C LYS A 15 8.50 -1.66 8.95
N PHE A 16 7.47 -1.72 9.79
CA PHE A 16 6.74 -0.53 10.23
C PHE A 16 7.62 0.34 11.12
N ASN A 17 7.68 1.63 10.84
CA ASN A 17 8.33 2.60 11.71
C ASN A 17 7.45 2.88 12.93
N ARG A 18 7.72 2.18 14.03
CA ARG A 18 6.90 2.23 15.25
C ARG A 18 6.86 3.63 15.87
N SER A 19 7.96 4.40 15.79
CA SER A 19 8.00 5.75 16.35
C SER A 19 7.16 6.73 15.55
N GLU A 20 7.11 6.59 14.22
CA GLU A 20 6.21 7.37 13.36
C GLU A 20 4.75 7.06 13.63
N ILE A 21 4.39 5.77 13.74
CA ILE A 21 3.02 5.36 14.07
C ILE A 21 2.61 5.91 15.43
N MET A 22 3.49 5.86 16.43
CA MET A 22 3.22 6.44 17.75
C MET A 22 3.07 7.97 17.69
N LYS A 23 3.93 8.66 16.92
CA LYS A 23 3.83 10.11 16.71
C LYS A 23 2.51 10.49 16.04
N ALA A 24 2.09 9.75 15.02
CA ALA A 24 0.80 9.92 14.36
C ALA A 24 -0.37 9.68 15.33
N ALA A 25 -0.30 8.63 16.15
CA ALA A 25 -1.33 8.32 17.13
C ALA A 25 -1.49 9.42 18.18
N TRP A 26 -0.39 9.99 18.66
CA TRP A 26 -0.42 11.15 19.57
C TRP A 26 -0.97 12.41 18.91
N ALA A 27 -0.64 12.65 17.64
CA ALA A 27 -1.21 13.78 16.89
C ALA A 27 -2.73 13.61 16.70
N HIS A 28 -3.18 12.40 16.33
CA HIS A 28 -4.59 12.06 16.20
C HIS A 28 -5.32 12.24 17.53
N TYR A 29 -4.80 11.66 18.62
CA TYR A 29 -5.38 11.79 19.95
C TYR A 29 -5.57 13.25 20.36
N ARG A 30 -4.55 14.09 20.21
CA ARG A 30 -4.65 15.52 20.54
C ARG A 30 -5.70 16.25 19.71
N ARG A 31 -5.80 15.95 18.41
CA ARG A 31 -6.86 16.50 17.54
C ARG A 31 -8.25 16.06 17.98
N ALA A 32 -8.42 14.78 18.31
CA ALA A 32 -9.70 14.24 18.76
C ALA A 32 -10.12 14.84 20.11
N VAL A 33 -9.19 15.01 21.05
CA VAL A 33 -9.45 15.69 22.33
C VAL A 33 -9.86 17.14 22.09
N ALA A 34 -9.13 17.88 21.24
CA ALA A 34 -9.48 19.26 20.90
C ALA A 34 -10.87 19.35 20.23
N TYR A 35 -11.18 18.42 19.33
CA TYR A 35 -12.47 18.34 18.66
C TYR A 35 -13.62 18.12 19.65
N VAL A 36 -13.49 17.15 20.55
CA VAL A 36 -14.49 16.89 21.60
C VAL A 36 -14.64 18.08 22.55
N ALA A 37 -13.54 18.74 22.93
CA ALA A 37 -13.60 19.93 23.78
C ALA A 37 -14.31 21.11 23.11
N SER A 38 -14.13 21.27 21.80
CA SER A 38 -14.74 22.35 21.01
C SER A 38 -16.21 22.10 20.65
N ASN A 39 -16.68 20.85 20.71
CA ASN A 39 -18.00 20.46 20.22
C ASN A 39 -19.02 20.28 21.36
N PRO A 40 -20.04 21.15 21.47
CA PRO A 40 -21.05 21.06 22.54
C PRO A 40 -21.82 19.74 22.57
N TYR A 41 -22.03 19.12 21.40
CA TYR A 41 -22.78 17.88 21.25
C TYR A 41 -22.02 16.64 21.75
N LEU A 42 -20.71 16.75 21.94
CA LEU A 42 -19.85 15.65 22.38
C LEU A 42 -19.44 15.77 23.86
N ARG A 43 -20.05 16.68 24.62
CA ARG A 43 -19.79 16.84 26.06
C ARG A 43 -19.93 15.51 26.79
N GLY A 44 -18.89 15.16 27.56
CA GLY A 44 -18.82 13.89 28.30
C GLY A 44 -18.25 12.71 27.52
N SER A 45 -17.97 12.87 26.21
CA SER A 45 -17.28 11.84 25.43
C SER A 45 -15.82 11.72 25.87
N VAL A 46 -15.36 10.48 26.08
CA VAL A 46 -13.98 10.17 26.44
C VAL A 46 -13.23 9.70 25.22
N VAL A 47 -12.23 10.47 24.79
CA VAL A 47 -11.29 10.02 23.76
C VAL A 47 -10.27 9.09 24.39
N ARG A 48 -10.14 7.87 23.85
CA ARG A 48 -9.16 6.88 24.31
C ARG A 48 -8.00 6.81 23.33
N PHE A 49 -6.78 6.98 23.84
CA PHE A 49 -5.57 6.88 23.02
C PHE A 49 -5.45 5.52 22.29
N GLY A 50 -5.87 4.43 22.94
CA GLY A 50 -5.84 3.09 22.37
C GLY A 50 -6.63 2.96 21.06
N ASP A 51 -7.74 3.69 20.91
CA ASP A 51 -8.55 3.66 19.69
C ASP A 51 -7.88 4.44 18.56
N CYS A 52 -7.25 5.58 18.87
CA CYS A 52 -6.41 6.32 17.93
C CYS A 52 -5.22 5.46 17.46
N LEU A 53 -4.55 4.76 18.37
CA LEU A 53 -3.42 3.88 18.03
C LEU A 53 -3.86 2.74 17.11
N LYS A 54 -5.01 2.11 17.35
CA LYS A 54 -5.57 1.08 16.45
C LYS A 54 -5.85 1.64 15.06
N ALA A 55 -6.42 2.85 14.97
CA ALA A 55 -6.68 3.51 13.70
C ALA A 55 -5.38 3.74 12.92
N GLU A 56 -4.35 4.31 13.55
CA GLU A 56 -3.05 4.54 12.89
C GLU A 56 -2.37 3.24 12.44
N TRP A 57 -2.45 2.17 13.23
CA TRP A 57 -1.97 0.86 12.80
C TRP A 57 -2.71 0.32 11.57
N LYS A 58 -4.03 0.55 11.49
CA LYS A 58 -4.82 0.18 10.31
C LYS A 58 -4.40 0.99 9.10
N HIS A 59 -4.18 2.30 9.24
CA HIS A 59 -3.67 3.16 8.18
C HIS A 59 -2.29 2.72 7.69
N ALA A 60 -1.34 2.51 8.60
CA ALA A 60 0.01 2.07 8.24
C ALA A 60 0.00 0.75 7.46
N LYS A 61 -0.84 -0.22 7.87
CA LYS A 61 -1.02 -1.48 7.14
C LYS A 61 -1.65 -1.28 5.76
N ALA A 62 -2.63 -0.39 5.64
CA ALA A 62 -3.27 -0.08 4.37
C ALA A 62 -2.28 0.57 3.39
N GLU A 63 -1.48 1.53 3.85
CA GLU A 63 -0.42 2.17 3.04
C GLU A 63 0.62 1.15 2.58
N ALA A 64 1.06 0.27 3.48
CA ALA A 64 2.00 -0.79 3.10
C ALA A 64 1.41 -1.78 2.08
N ALA A 65 0.10 -2.08 2.18
CA ALA A 65 -0.59 -2.91 1.19
C ALA A 65 -0.73 -2.18 -0.16
N LYS A 66 -0.99 -0.87 -0.14
CA LYS A 66 -1.07 -0.03 -1.33
C LYS A 66 0.28 0.03 -2.04
N ALA A 67 1.36 0.35 -1.31
CA ALA A 67 2.72 0.36 -1.85
C ALA A 67 3.12 -0.99 -2.48
N LYS A 68 2.72 -2.12 -1.89
CA LYS A 68 2.93 -3.45 -2.50
C LYS A 68 2.16 -3.63 -3.80
N ARG A 69 0.90 -3.17 -3.87
CA ARG A 69 0.10 -3.21 -5.10
C ARG A 69 0.74 -2.34 -6.17
N ASP A 70 1.13 -1.11 -5.82
CA ASP A 70 1.75 -0.17 -6.75
C ASP A 70 3.07 -0.75 -7.31
N ALA A 71 3.90 -1.37 -6.45
CA ALA A 71 5.12 -2.06 -6.89
C ALA A 71 4.83 -3.24 -7.84
N ALA A 72 3.78 -4.02 -7.58
CA ALA A 72 3.37 -5.12 -8.46
C ALA A 72 2.84 -4.61 -9.81
N VAL A 73 2.08 -3.51 -9.81
CA VAL A 73 1.60 -2.84 -11.02
C VAL A 73 2.78 -2.33 -11.85
N LEU A 74 3.75 -1.64 -11.22
CA LEU A 74 4.95 -1.17 -11.89
C LEU A 74 5.79 -2.32 -12.47
N ALA A 75 5.93 -3.43 -11.73
CA ALA A 75 6.61 -4.63 -12.22
C ALA A 75 5.89 -5.23 -13.44
N ARG A 76 4.54 -5.25 -13.44
CA ARG A 76 3.75 -5.72 -14.58
C ARG A 76 3.90 -4.80 -15.80
N ILE A 77 3.90 -3.49 -15.60
CA ILE A 77 4.17 -2.50 -16.66
C ILE A 77 5.54 -2.74 -17.28
N ALA A 78 6.58 -2.96 -16.47
CA ALA A 78 7.92 -3.25 -16.96
C ALA A 78 7.99 -4.56 -17.76
N ALA A 79 7.31 -5.61 -17.29
CA ALA A 79 7.21 -6.90 -17.99
C ALA A 79 6.47 -6.78 -19.34
N LEU A 80 5.36 -6.04 -19.39
CA LEU A 80 4.64 -5.81 -20.65
C LEU A 80 5.50 -5.04 -21.66
N LYS A 81 6.28 -4.05 -21.19
CA LYS A 81 7.22 -3.31 -22.05
C LYS A 81 8.31 -4.22 -22.62
N SER A 82 8.86 -5.14 -21.82
CA SER A 82 9.86 -6.09 -22.32
C SER A 82 9.26 -7.15 -23.26
N GLU A 83 8.04 -7.62 -23.01
CA GLU A 83 7.31 -8.51 -23.93
C GLU A 83 7.07 -7.87 -25.30
N ILE A 84 6.65 -6.59 -25.32
CA ILE A 84 6.50 -5.83 -26.57
C ILE A 84 7.84 -5.71 -27.31
N LEU A 85 8.91 -5.36 -26.59
CA LEU A 85 10.26 -5.26 -27.16
C LEU A 85 10.72 -6.61 -27.76
N ASN A 86 10.46 -7.71 -27.07
CA ASN A 86 10.80 -9.06 -27.56
C ASN A 86 10.00 -9.43 -28.81
N LEU A 87 8.73 -9.02 -28.90
CA LEU A 87 7.94 -9.19 -30.12
C LEU A 87 8.51 -8.39 -31.29
N ASP A 88 9.03 -7.18 -31.03
CA ASP A 88 9.63 -6.33 -32.06
C ASP A 88 10.95 -6.91 -32.62
N TYR A 89 11.64 -7.79 -31.86
CA TYR A 89 12.83 -8.53 -32.33
C TYR A 89 12.52 -9.84 -33.07
N LYS A 90 11.26 -10.25 -33.22
CA LYS A 90 10.93 -11.49 -33.92
C LYS A 90 11.34 -11.42 -35.40
N PRO A 91 11.83 -12.53 -35.98
CA PRO A 91 12.29 -12.56 -37.36
C PRO A 91 11.14 -12.28 -38.35
N PHE A 92 11.53 -11.78 -39.52
CA PHE A 92 10.61 -11.48 -40.62
C PHE A 92 9.77 -12.70 -41.01
N GLY A 93 8.46 -12.48 -41.20
CA GLY A 93 7.49 -13.52 -41.55
C GLY A 93 6.58 -13.96 -40.41
N ILE A 94 6.88 -13.59 -39.15
CA ILE A 94 5.98 -13.87 -38.02
C ILE A 94 4.94 -12.76 -37.88
N ARG A 95 3.66 -13.14 -37.87
CA ARG A 95 2.54 -12.21 -37.65
C ARG A 95 2.42 -11.83 -36.17
N ILE A 96 3.04 -10.72 -35.79
CA ILE A 96 3.03 -10.22 -34.40
C ILE A 96 1.96 -9.15 -34.11
N GLY A 97 1.29 -8.63 -35.12
CA GLY A 97 0.45 -7.43 -35.00
C GLY A 97 -0.78 -7.56 -34.09
N ALA A 98 -1.38 -8.74 -33.97
CA ALA A 98 -2.51 -8.96 -33.05
C ALA A 98 -2.04 -9.04 -31.60
N GLU A 99 -1.00 -9.83 -31.34
CA GLU A 99 -0.38 -10.01 -30.02
C GLU A 99 0.15 -8.69 -29.46
N ARG A 100 0.91 -7.94 -30.29
CA ARG A 100 1.45 -6.63 -29.91
C ARG A 100 0.36 -5.63 -29.54
N ARG A 101 -0.73 -5.58 -30.31
CA ARG A 101 -1.87 -4.68 -30.01
C ARG A 101 -2.55 -5.04 -28.70
N ALA A 102 -2.73 -6.33 -28.42
CA ALA A 102 -3.32 -6.78 -27.15
C ALA A 102 -2.46 -6.34 -25.94
N LEU A 103 -1.14 -6.52 -26.02
CA LEU A 103 -0.21 -6.12 -24.95
C LEU A 103 -0.14 -4.59 -24.77
N VAL A 104 -0.18 -3.81 -25.85
CA VAL A 104 -0.24 -2.33 -25.77
C VAL A 104 -1.54 -1.86 -25.12
N VAL A 105 -2.67 -2.51 -25.42
CA VAL A 105 -3.95 -2.20 -24.76
C VAL A 105 -3.88 -2.51 -23.26
N GLU A 106 -3.31 -3.66 -22.88
CA GLU A 106 -3.12 -4.00 -21.46
C GLU A 106 -2.21 -3.00 -20.75
N LEU A 107 -1.11 -2.59 -21.38
CA LEU A 107 -0.21 -1.57 -20.86
C LEU A 107 -0.93 -0.24 -20.64
N SER A 108 -1.69 0.24 -21.63
CA SER A 108 -2.40 1.51 -21.54
C SER A 108 -3.46 1.54 -20.41
N LYS A 109 -4.08 0.39 -20.13
CA LYS A 109 -5.03 0.26 -19.01
C LYS A 109 -4.35 0.36 -17.66
N LEU A 110 -3.15 -0.19 -17.52
CA LEU A 110 -2.37 -0.15 -16.29
C LEU A 110 -1.67 1.20 -16.06
N GLU A 111 -1.31 1.92 -17.12
CA GLU A 111 -0.72 3.27 -17.00
C GLU A 111 -1.78 4.36 -16.72
N ALA A 112 -3.05 4.11 -17.05
CA ALA A 112 -4.16 5.03 -16.79
C ALA A 112 -4.89 4.81 -15.45
N ALA A 113 -4.54 3.75 -14.72
CA ALA A 113 -5.15 3.36 -13.44
C ALA A 113 -4.38 3.90 -12.24
#